data_AF-A0A380EMT5-F1
#
_entry.id   AF-A0A380EMT5-F1
#
_cell.length_a   1.000
_cell.length_b   1.000
_cell.length_c   1.000
_cell.angle_alpha   90.00
_cell.angle_beta   90.00
_cell.angle_gamma   90.00
#
_symmetry.space_group_name_H-M   'P 1'
#
loop_
_entity.id
_entity.type
_entity.pdbx_description
1 polymer ?
#
loop_
_entity_poly.entity_id
_entity_poly.type
_entity_poly.pdbx_seq_one_letter_code
_entity_poly.pdbx_strand_id
1 'polypeptide(L)'
;MGGQTIRQLEELLRNGNREEIEYQKKHGGEISPLFKGNHDNMISSITTLGTPHNGTHASDLAGNEALVRQIVFDIGKMFGNKNSRVDFGLAQWGLKQKPNESYIDYVKRVKQSNLWKSKDNGFTI
;
A
#
# COMPACT_ATOMS: atom_id res chain seq x y z
N MET A 1 -11.82 2.85 -4.49
CA MET A 1 -10.64 3.33 -3.73
C MET A 1 -9.87 4.45 -4.41
N GLY A 2 -9.81 4.54 -5.76
CA GLY A 2 -9.03 5.61 -6.42
C GLY A 2 -9.37 7.03 -5.96
N GLY A 3 -10.65 7.31 -5.68
CA GLY A 3 -11.06 8.61 -5.12
C GLY A 3 -10.58 8.90 -3.69
N GLN A 4 -10.30 7.87 -2.88
CA GLN A 4 -9.65 8.06 -1.56
C GLN A 4 -8.15 8.32 -1.75
N THR A 5 -7.50 7.59 -2.65
CA THR A 5 -6.07 7.75 -2.95
C THR A 5 -5.75 9.16 -3.48
N ILE A 6 -6.56 9.69 -4.41
CA ILE A 6 -6.30 11.04 -4.95
C ILE A 6 -6.49 12.15 -3.91
N ARG A 7 -7.44 11.98 -2.98
CA ARG A 7 -7.62 12.89 -1.84
C ARG A 7 -6.43 12.83 -0.89
N GLN A 8 -5.91 11.63 -0.61
CA GLN A 8 -4.71 11.45 0.21
C GLN A 8 -3.46 12.03 -0.46
N LEU A 9 -3.30 11.87 -1.77
CA LEU A 9 -2.20 12.47 -2.51
C LEU A 9 -2.23 14.00 -2.42
N GLU A 10 -3.42 14.59 -2.60
CA GLU A 10 -3.59 16.05 -2.51
C GLU A 10 -3.28 16.57 -1.11
N GLU A 11 -3.73 15.88 -0.07
CA GLU A 11 -3.41 16.19 1.33
C GLU A 11 -1.89 16.16 1.57
N LEU A 12 -1.20 15.12 1.08
CA LEU A 12 0.26 15.03 1.21
C LEU A 12 0.98 16.13 0.42
N LEU A 13 0.52 16.47 -0.79
CA LEU A 13 1.12 17.54 -1.59
C LEU A 13 1.01 18.89 -0.87
N ARG A 14 -0.17 19.22 -0.33
CA ARG A 14 -0.38 20.51 0.36
C ARG A 14 0.28 20.54 1.72
N ASN A 15 0.02 19.54 2.57
CA ASN A 15 0.33 19.59 3.99
C ASN A 15 1.53 18.73 4.39
N GLY A 16 2.02 17.87 3.50
CA GLY A 16 3.10 16.93 3.79
C GLY A 16 2.67 15.83 4.76
N ASN A 17 3.64 15.26 5.47
CA ASN A 17 3.39 14.30 6.55
C ASN A 17 4.21 14.70 7.78
N ARG A 18 3.52 15.05 8.87
CA ARG A 18 4.15 15.51 10.12
C ARG A 18 5.01 14.43 10.77
N GLU A 19 4.59 13.17 10.74
CA GLU A 19 5.34 12.07 11.33
C GLU A 19 6.70 11.89 10.62
N GLU A 20 6.71 11.96 9.29
CA GLU A 20 7.94 11.88 8.48
C GLU A 20 8.87 13.09 8.73
N ILE A 21 8.30 14.29 8.83
CA ILE A 21 9.07 15.51 9.15
C ILE A 21 9.74 15.38 10.53
N GLU A 22 9.00 14.96 11.56
CA GLU A 22 9.55 14.78 12.90
C GLU A 22 10.54 13.61 12.97
N TYR A 23 10.29 12.54 12.20
CA TYR A 23 11.22 11.42 12.09
C TYR A 23 12.57 11.86 11.51
N GLN A 24 12.54 12.63 10.41
CA GLN A 24 13.75 13.15 9.77
C GLN A 24 14.48 14.15 10.65
N LYS A 25 13.78 15.03 11.37
CA LYS A 25 14.41 15.94 12.35
C LYS A 25 15.14 15.17 13.45
N LYS A 26 14.55 14.07 13.93
CA LYS A 26 15.11 13.27 15.02
C LYS A 26 16.27 12.36 14.60
N HIS A 27 16.21 11.78 13.40
CA HIS A 27 17.16 10.74 12.96
C HIS A 27 18.09 11.20 11.82
N GLY A 28 17.89 12.39 11.28
CA GLY A 28 18.60 12.87 10.09
C GLY A 28 18.17 12.13 8.82
N GLY A 29 19.01 12.21 7.78
CA GLY A 29 18.76 11.57 6.49
C GLY A 29 17.90 12.39 5.53
N GLU A 30 17.53 11.76 4.41
CA GLU A 30 16.72 12.36 3.35
C GLU A 30 15.23 12.20 3.64
N ILE A 31 14.45 13.19 3.19
CA ILE A 31 12.98 13.16 3.23
C ILE A 31 12.42 13.45 1.85
N SER A 32 11.48 12.61 1.40
CA SER A 32 10.77 12.78 0.14
C SER A 32 10.14 14.18 0.08
N PRO A 33 10.26 14.91 -1.06
CA PRO A 33 9.59 16.19 -1.23
C PRO A 33 8.09 16.12 -0.94
N LEU A 34 7.43 15.00 -1.28
CA LEU A 34 6.01 14.79 -1.01
C LEU A 34 5.66 14.99 0.47
N PHE A 35 6.52 14.57 1.39
CA PHE A 35 6.24 14.67 2.82
C PHE A 35 6.55 16.05 3.42
N LYS A 36 7.17 16.96 2.65
CA LYS A 36 7.46 18.33 3.09
C LYS A 36 6.26 19.28 2.95
N GLY A 37 5.27 18.92 2.13
CA GLY A 37 4.13 19.79 1.80
C GLY A 37 4.52 21.00 0.93
N ASN A 38 3.61 21.98 0.85
CA ASN A 38 3.72 23.21 0.06
C ASN A 38 3.85 22.99 -1.46
N HIS A 39 3.27 21.91 -1.98
CA HIS A 39 3.17 21.63 -3.42
C HIS A 39 1.76 21.94 -3.95
N ASP A 40 1.30 23.18 -3.72
CA ASP A 40 0.00 23.63 -4.20
C ASP A 40 -0.04 23.80 -5.74
N ASN A 41 -1.25 23.96 -6.27
CA ASN A 41 -1.53 24.17 -7.70
C ASN A 41 -1.10 23.01 -8.63
N MET A 42 -0.84 21.81 -8.08
CA MET A 42 -0.53 20.62 -8.88
C MET A 42 -1.77 19.84 -9.35
N ILE A 43 -2.92 20.01 -8.69
CA ILE A 43 -4.17 19.30 -8.99
C ILE A 43 -5.24 20.34 -9.31
N SER A 44 -5.73 20.34 -10.55
CA SER A 44 -6.76 21.28 -11.01
C SER A 44 -8.17 20.91 -10.53
N SER A 45 -8.46 19.61 -10.42
CA SER A 45 -9.74 19.10 -9.91
C SER A 45 -9.64 17.66 -9.44
N ILE A 46 -10.54 17.26 -8.55
CA ILE A 46 -10.74 15.88 -8.11
C ILE A 46 -12.18 15.48 -8.40
N THR A 47 -12.37 14.45 -9.21
CA THR A 47 -13.68 13.87 -9.51
C THR A 47 -13.65 12.38 -9.22
N THR A 48 -14.61 11.90 -8.43
CA THR A 48 -14.64 10.51 -7.97
C THR A 48 -15.91 9.81 -8.42
N LEU A 49 -15.80 8.63 -9.03
CA LEU A 49 -16.93 7.80 -9.45
C LEU A 49 -16.97 6.52 -8.61
N GLY A 50 -18.12 6.20 -8.02
CA GLY A 50 -18.30 4.98 -7.22
C GLY A 50 -17.29 4.79 -6.08
N THR A 51 -16.74 5.87 -5.53
CA THR A 51 -15.71 5.79 -4.48
C THR A 51 -16.36 5.62 -3.11
N PRO A 52 -15.96 4.61 -2.31
CA PRO A 52 -16.49 4.39 -0.97
C PRO A 52 -15.86 5.37 0.03
N HIS A 53 -16.24 6.65 -0.03
CA HIS A 53 -15.67 7.70 0.86
C HIS A 53 -15.94 7.43 2.35
N ASN A 54 -16.99 6.68 2.66
CA ASN A 54 -17.41 6.29 4.00
C ASN A 54 -17.35 4.77 4.20
N GLY A 55 -16.47 4.09 3.47
CA GLY A 55 -16.37 2.63 3.48
C GLY A 55 -17.50 1.94 2.71
N THR A 56 -17.56 0.62 2.84
CA THR A 56 -18.62 -0.21 2.27
C THR A 56 -18.79 -1.49 3.09
N HIS A 57 -20.05 -1.84 3.38
CA HIS A 57 -20.38 -3.10 4.06
C HIS A 57 -19.81 -4.32 3.35
N ALA A 58 -19.57 -4.27 2.03
CA ALA A 58 -18.92 -5.35 1.31
C ALA A 58 -17.48 -5.60 1.80
N SER A 59 -16.76 -4.56 2.21
CA SER A 59 -15.45 -4.69 2.82
C SER A 59 -15.59 -5.23 4.24
N ASP A 60 -16.49 -4.66 5.04
CA ASP A 60 -16.67 -5.02 6.45
C ASP A 60 -17.11 -6.48 6.65
N LEU A 61 -18.03 -6.95 5.80
CA LEU A 61 -18.69 -8.25 5.96
C LEU A 61 -18.06 -9.37 5.12
N ALA A 62 -17.22 -9.07 4.14
CA ALA A 62 -16.68 -10.08 3.23
C ALA A 62 -15.20 -9.85 2.87
N GLY A 63 -14.81 -8.64 2.46
CA GLY A 63 -13.44 -8.37 2.00
C GLY A 63 -12.38 -8.32 3.11
N ASN A 64 -12.76 -7.93 4.33
CA ASN A 64 -11.89 -7.80 5.49
C ASN A 64 -11.84 -9.08 6.35
N GLU A 65 -12.66 -10.09 6.02
CA GLU A 65 -12.55 -11.38 6.69
C GLU A 65 -11.14 -11.97 6.50
N ALA A 66 -10.58 -12.48 7.59
CA ALA A 66 -9.20 -12.99 7.61
C ALA A 66 -8.96 -14.05 6.53
N LEU A 67 -9.97 -14.89 6.26
CA LEU A 67 -9.90 -15.92 5.22
C LEU A 67 -9.83 -15.32 3.81
N VAL A 68 -10.64 -14.31 3.50
CA VAL A 68 -10.66 -13.66 2.18
C VAL A 68 -9.36 -12.89 1.94
N ARG A 69 -8.88 -12.17 2.95
CA ARG A 69 -7.57 -11.50 2.91
C ARG A 69 -6.43 -12.49 2.66
N GLN A 70 -6.46 -13.62 3.36
CA GLN A 70 -5.45 -14.66 3.21
C GLN A 70 -5.43 -15.21 1.77
N ILE A 71 -6.59 -15.49 1.18
CA ILE A 71 -6.69 -15.96 -0.21
C ILE A 71 -6.10 -14.92 -1.19
N VAL A 72 -6.46 -13.64 -1.04
CA VAL A 72 -5.93 -12.59 -1.94
C VAL A 72 -4.42 -12.44 -1.79
N PHE A 73 -3.90 -12.44 -0.57
CA PHE A 73 -2.45 -12.37 -0.35
C PHE A 73 -1.72 -13.62 -0.83
N ASP A 74 -2.35 -14.80 -0.78
CA ASP A 74 -1.79 -16.03 -1.36
C ASP A 74 -1.73 -15.97 -2.89
N ILE A 75 -2.73 -15.36 -3.54
CA ILE A 75 -2.69 -15.03 -4.97
C ILE A 75 -1.55 -14.04 -5.24
N GLY A 76 -1.44 -12.97 -4.46
CA GLY A 76 -0.35 -11.99 -4.57
C GLY A 76 1.03 -12.63 -4.44
N LYS A 77 1.21 -13.55 -3.49
CA LYS A 77 2.42 -14.36 -3.33
C LYS A 77 2.69 -15.24 -4.55
N MET A 78 1.67 -15.90 -5.10
CA MET A 78 1.84 -16.75 -6.29
C MET A 78 2.33 -15.94 -7.48
N PHE A 79 1.74 -14.76 -7.72
CA PHE A 79 2.14 -13.86 -8.81
C PHE A 79 3.36 -12.98 -8.49
N GLY A 80 3.88 -13.00 -7.25
CA GLY A 80 5.13 -12.35 -6.89
C GLY A 80 6.38 -13.08 -7.37
N ASN A 81 6.24 -14.25 -7.99
CA ASN A 81 7.38 -15.03 -8.51
C ASN A 81 8.09 -14.31 -9.67
N LYS A 82 9.37 -14.65 -9.89
CA LYS A 82 10.25 -13.94 -10.84
C LYS A 82 9.88 -14.09 -12.32
N ASN A 83 9.03 -15.05 -12.66
CA ASN A 83 8.56 -15.30 -14.01
C ASN A 83 7.16 -14.70 -14.27
N SER A 84 6.52 -14.14 -13.25
CA SER A 84 5.20 -13.55 -13.38
C SER A 84 5.22 -12.26 -14.21
N ARG A 85 4.22 -12.10 -15.07
CA ARG A 85 3.96 -10.87 -15.82
C ARG A 85 2.92 -9.97 -15.15
N VAL A 86 2.42 -10.35 -13.98
CA VAL A 86 1.40 -9.62 -13.21
C VAL A 86 2.03 -9.16 -11.90
N ASP A 87 1.84 -7.88 -11.56
CA ASP A 87 2.27 -7.29 -10.30
C ASP A 87 1.07 -6.71 -9.55
N PHE A 88 0.85 -7.20 -8.34
CA PHE A 88 -0.24 -6.76 -7.47
C PHE A 88 0.15 -5.57 -6.57
N GLY A 89 1.36 -5.03 -6.70
CA GLY A 89 1.80 -3.86 -5.92
C GLY A 89 2.06 -4.17 -4.44
N LEU A 90 2.55 -5.38 -4.13
CA LEU A 90 2.86 -5.85 -2.78
C LEU A 90 4.37 -6.08 -2.55
N ALA A 91 5.22 -5.58 -3.45
CA ALA A 91 6.67 -5.76 -3.38
C ALA A 91 7.30 -5.14 -2.12
N GLN A 92 6.75 -4.01 -1.63
CA GLN A 92 7.12 -3.35 -0.38
C GLN A 92 6.94 -4.25 0.85
N TRP A 93 6.03 -5.22 0.77
CA TRP A 93 5.82 -6.25 1.80
C TRP A 93 6.71 -7.48 1.63
N GLY A 94 7.62 -7.45 0.65
CA GLY A 94 8.49 -8.55 0.29
C GLY A 94 7.86 -9.57 -0.66
N LEU A 95 6.66 -9.35 -1.20
CA LEU A 95 5.99 -10.27 -2.14
C LEU A 95 6.52 -10.11 -3.57
N LYS A 96 7.85 -10.08 -3.72
CA LYS A 96 8.57 -10.17 -4.98
C LYS A 96 9.73 -11.14 -4.81
N GLN A 97 9.79 -12.18 -5.64
CA GLN A 97 10.90 -13.13 -5.65
C GLN A 97 12.13 -12.43 -6.24
N LYS A 98 13.26 -12.51 -5.54
CA LYS A 98 14.52 -11.92 -6.03
C LYS A 98 15.06 -12.76 -7.20
N PRO A 99 15.84 -12.18 -8.13
CA PRO A 99 16.36 -12.90 -9.31
C PRO A 99 17.06 -14.24 -8.97
N ASN A 100 17.87 -14.22 -7.91
CA ASN A 100 18.69 -15.36 -7.46
C ASN A 100 18.08 -16.13 -6.28
N GLU A 101 16.80 -15.91 -5.96
CA GLU A 101 16.12 -16.59 -4.84
C GLU A 101 15.39 -17.83 -5.33
N SER A 102 15.54 -18.96 -4.62
CA SER A 102 14.75 -20.16 -4.87
C SER A 102 13.29 -19.91 -4.51
N TYR A 103 12.35 -20.60 -5.14
CA TYR A 103 10.93 -20.42 -4.80
C TYR A 103 10.61 -20.81 -3.35
N ILE A 104 11.33 -21.80 -2.81
CA ILE A 104 11.17 -22.25 -1.42
C ILE A 104 11.61 -21.14 -0.45
N ASP A 105 12.74 -20.50 -0.71
CA ASP A 105 13.26 -19.41 0.14
C ASP A 105 12.36 -18.18 0.06
N TYR A 106 11.85 -17.88 -1.14
CA TYR A 106 10.83 -16.86 -1.35
C TYR A 106 9.60 -17.10 -0.47
N VAL A 107 9.03 -18.31 -0.50
CA VAL A 107 7.85 -18.65 0.31
C VAL A 107 8.16 -18.56 1.81
N LYS A 108 9.33 -19.05 2.26
CA LYS A 108 9.75 -18.94 3.67
C LYS A 108 9.84 -17.49 4.12
N ARG A 109 10.44 -16.61 3.32
CA ARG A 109 10.57 -15.18 3.61
C ARG A 109 9.21 -14.47 3.62
N VAL A 110 8.35 -14.75 2.64
CA VAL A 110 7.03 -14.12 2.56
C VAL A 110 6.12 -14.52 3.72
N LYS A 111 6.23 -15.76 4.24
CA LYS A 111 5.50 -16.18 5.45
C LYS A 111 5.86 -15.35 6.70
N GLN A 112 7.04 -14.74 6.73
CA GLN A 112 7.48 -13.87 7.84
C GLN A 112 7.10 -12.39 7.64
N SER A 113 6.43 -12.04 6.55
CA SER A 113 6.03 -10.66 6.27
C SER A 113 5.02 -10.13 7.31
N ASN A 114 5.13 -8.85 7.65
CA ASN A 114 4.15 -8.18 8.52
C ASN A 114 2.79 -7.95 7.82
N LEU A 115 2.72 -8.14 6.50
CA LEU A 115 1.50 -7.98 5.70
C LEU A 115 0.30 -8.76 6.29
N TRP A 116 0.52 -9.99 6.76
CA TRP A 116 -0.53 -10.89 7.23
C TRP A 116 -1.34 -10.35 8.41
N LYS A 117 -0.77 -9.40 9.16
CA LYS A 117 -1.39 -8.79 10.34
C LYS A 117 -1.57 -7.27 10.18
N SER A 118 -1.16 -6.73 9.04
CA SER A 118 -1.15 -5.29 8.80
C SER A 118 -2.55 -4.75 8.54
N LYS A 119 -2.81 -3.52 8.97
CA LYS A 119 -3.98 -2.73 8.52
C LYS A 119 -3.66 -1.87 7.29
N ASP A 120 -2.38 -1.74 6.96
CA ASP A 120 -1.89 -0.99 5.78
C ASP A 120 -2.09 -1.82 4.51
N ASN A 121 -3.35 -1.92 4.09
CA ASN A 121 -3.81 -2.60 2.89
C ASN A 121 -5.17 -2.05 2.45
N GLY A 122 -5.52 -2.24 1.18
CA GLY A 122 -6.76 -1.71 0.60
C GLY A 122 -8.06 -2.37 1.07
N PHE A 123 -8.02 -3.40 1.91
CA PHE A 123 -9.25 -4.00 2.48
C PHE A 123 -9.73 -3.29 3.73
N THR A 124 -8.94 -2.39 4.31
CA THR A 124 -9.34 -1.60 5.48
C THR A 124 -9.80 -0.23 4.98
N ILE A 125 -11.09 -0.09 4.63
CA ILE A 125 -11.68 1.13 4.06
C ILE A 125 -12.99 1.52 4.73
#